data_AF-A0A7G1IEP3-F1
#
_entry.id   AF-A0A7G1IEP3-F1
#
_cell.length_a   1.000
_cell.length_b   1.000
_cell.length_c   1.000
_cell.angle_alpha   90.00
_cell.angle_beta   90.00
_cell.angle_gamma   90.00
#
_symmetry.space_group_name_H-M   'P 1'
#
loop_
_entity.id
_entity.type
_entity.pdbx_description
1 polymer ?
#
loop_
_entity_poly.entity_id
_entity_poly.type
_entity_poly.pdbx_seq_one_letter_code
_entity_poly.pdbx_strand_id
1 'polypeptide(L)'
;MLSTPWSRGFGLRVPIVNAPMGGVAGGRLAAAVTAAGGLGMIGMGSTATQASLAEQLRQVTGRFGIGLVDWVMRDEVGLLEDALAARPALLSVSFGTDWSWVDKAHDAGIVTATQVYDGAGARRAVDAGVDIVVARGAEGAATARYGWARCRCWMPSWKPCRCRCWPAVASPRPAAWPRCWPPVPAGPGWAPAWRRAPRR
;
A
#
# COMPACT_ATOMS: atom_id res chain seq x y z
N MET A 1 -21.50 6.08 11.98
CA MET A 1 -20.24 6.50 11.32
C MET A 1 -19.95 5.57 10.15
N LEU A 2 -19.41 6.10 9.06
CA LEU A 2 -18.97 5.31 7.90
C LEU A 2 -17.80 4.40 8.33
N SER A 3 -17.83 3.11 8.00
CA SER A 3 -16.79 2.15 8.37
C SER A 3 -16.66 1.06 7.31
N THR A 4 -15.42 0.75 6.89
CA THR A 4 -15.13 -0.28 5.89
C THR A 4 -14.32 -1.43 6.52
N PRO A 5 -14.29 -2.63 5.90
CA PRO A 5 -13.40 -3.70 6.37
C PRO A 5 -11.94 -3.24 6.48
N TRP A 6 -11.48 -2.44 5.51
CA TRP A 6 -10.14 -1.85 5.50
C TRP A 6 -9.92 -0.93 6.72
N SER A 7 -10.82 0.02 6.97
CA SER A 7 -10.64 0.96 8.08
C SER A 7 -10.68 0.25 9.43
N ARG A 8 -11.51 -0.80 9.59
CA ARG A 8 -11.52 -1.64 10.81
C ARG A 8 -10.24 -2.44 10.97
N GLY A 9 -9.70 -3.01 9.89
CA GLY A 9 -8.42 -3.73 9.91
C GLY A 9 -7.25 -2.83 10.35
N PHE A 10 -7.31 -1.54 10.01
CA PHE A 10 -6.35 -0.53 10.47
C PHE A 10 -6.68 0.09 11.84
N GLY A 11 -7.80 -0.27 12.47
CA GLY A 11 -8.24 0.32 13.74
C GLY A 11 -8.67 1.79 13.64
N LEU A 12 -9.08 2.26 12.46
CA LEU A 12 -9.50 3.64 12.22
C LEU A 12 -10.99 3.82 12.56
N ARG A 13 -11.34 4.97 13.14
CA ARG A 13 -12.75 5.34 13.40
C ARG A 13 -13.47 5.83 12.15
N VAL A 14 -12.74 6.44 11.22
CA VAL A 14 -13.25 6.88 9.92
C VAL A 14 -12.35 6.36 8.80
N PRO A 15 -12.90 5.97 7.64
CA PRO A 15 -12.14 5.46 6.50
C PRO A 15 -11.51 6.60 5.70
N ILE A 16 -10.76 7.48 6.38
CA ILE A 16 -10.14 8.67 5.79
C ILE A 16 -8.64 8.63 6.08
N VAL A 17 -7.86 8.94 5.05
CA VAL A 17 -6.40 9.07 5.08
C VAL A 17 -6.05 10.42 4.50
N ASN A 18 -5.17 11.20 5.13
CA ASN A 18 -4.63 12.36 4.43
C ASN A 18 -3.58 11.90 3.42
N ALA A 19 -3.57 12.51 2.25
CA ALA A 19 -2.53 12.22 1.27
C ALA A 19 -1.14 12.62 1.83
N PRO A 20 -0.08 11.81 1.62
CA PRO A 20 1.28 12.15 1.99
C PRO A 20 1.84 13.18 0.99
N MET A 21 1.55 14.45 1.21
CA MET A 21 1.99 15.56 0.35
C MET A 21 3.30 16.17 0.88
N GLY A 22 4.40 16.00 0.13
CA GLY A 22 5.68 16.62 0.48
C GLY A 22 5.59 18.14 0.67
N GLY A 23 6.24 18.66 1.71
CA GLY A 23 6.25 20.10 2.05
C GLY A 23 4.96 20.61 2.72
N VAL A 24 3.89 19.82 2.77
CA VAL A 24 2.59 20.22 3.36
C VAL A 24 2.14 19.24 4.45
N ALA A 25 2.19 17.95 4.18
CA ALA A 25 1.78 16.89 5.11
C ALA A 25 2.93 16.48 6.03
N GLY A 26 3.33 17.37 6.94
CA GLY A 26 4.29 17.06 7.99
C GLY A 26 3.70 16.22 9.13
N GLY A 27 4.55 15.87 10.11
CA GLY A 27 4.17 15.06 11.26
C GLY A 27 3.03 15.66 12.09
N ARG A 28 2.97 17.00 12.21
CA ARG A 28 1.87 17.69 12.89
C ARG A 28 0.51 17.44 12.22
N LEU A 29 0.44 17.44 10.88
CA LEU A 29 -0.80 17.13 10.17
C LEU A 29 -1.18 15.66 10.35
N ALA A 30 -0.20 14.76 10.20
CA ALA A 30 -0.42 13.33 10.41
C ALA A 30 -0.98 13.05 11.82
N ALA A 31 -0.36 13.62 12.87
CA ALA A 31 -0.83 13.47 14.24
C ALA A 31 -2.27 13.97 14.42
N ALA A 32 -2.62 15.13 13.85
CA ALA A 32 -3.97 15.68 13.94
C ALA A 32 -5.02 14.78 13.25
N VAL A 33 -4.70 14.22 12.08
CA VAL A 33 -5.59 13.32 11.33
C VAL A 33 -5.78 12.00 12.08
N THR A 34 -4.71 11.43 12.63
CA THR A 34 -4.78 10.24 13.49
C THR A 34 -5.63 10.52 14.73
N ALA A 35 -5.44 11.66 15.40
CA ALA A 35 -6.22 12.04 16.57
C ALA A 35 -7.72 12.19 16.24
N ALA A 36 -8.05 12.70 15.04
CA ALA A 36 -9.42 12.77 14.54
C ALA A 36 -10.03 11.39 14.20
N GLY A 37 -9.19 10.35 14.08
CA GLY A 37 -9.62 8.95 13.91
C GLY A 37 -9.47 8.41 12.49
N GLY A 38 -8.82 9.16 11.60
CA GLY A 38 -8.34 8.68 10.32
C GLY A 38 -6.92 8.11 10.44
N LEU A 39 -6.27 7.86 9.30
CA LEU A 39 -4.85 7.53 9.24
C LEU A 39 -4.05 8.77 8.83
N GLY A 40 -3.24 9.28 9.75
CA GLY A 40 -2.28 10.34 9.49
C GLY A 40 -1.08 9.85 8.70
N MET A 41 -0.75 10.50 7.59
CA MET A 41 0.41 10.19 6.75
C MET A 41 1.38 11.36 6.69
N ILE A 42 2.66 11.11 6.98
CA ILE A 42 3.78 12.03 6.72
C ILE A 42 4.15 11.94 5.23
N GLY A 43 4.32 13.08 4.56
CA GLY A 43 4.74 13.16 3.16
C GLY A 43 6.20 13.58 3.00
N MET A 44 7.02 12.68 2.46
CA MET A 44 8.40 12.95 2.06
C MET A 44 8.45 13.20 0.54
N GLY A 45 8.49 14.47 0.16
CA GLY A 45 8.47 14.90 -1.25
C GLY A 45 9.85 15.08 -1.87
N SER A 46 9.93 15.86 -2.95
CA SER A 46 11.13 16.05 -3.79
C SER A 46 12.38 16.57 -3.06
N THR A 47 12.23 17.19 -1.89
CA THR A 47 13.34 17.74 -1.09
C THR A 47 13.50 17.00 0.24
N ALA A 48 12.96 15.78 0.33
CA ALA A 48 13.06 14.97 1.52
C ALA A 48 14.51 14.53 1.76
N THR A 49 14.85 14.39 3.04
CA THR A 49 16.15 13.93 3.53
C THR A 49 15.90 13.09 4.77
N GLN A 50 16.89 12.29 5.20
CA GLN A 50 16.82 11.57 6.48
C GLN A 50 16.55 12.52 7.66
N ALA A 51 17.25 13.66 7.69
CA ALA A 51 17.10 14.66 8.75
C ALA A 51 15.69 15.25 8.80
N SER A 52 15.08 15.55 7.64
CA SER A 52 13.70 16.05 7.61
C SER A 52 12.68 14.98 7.99
N LEU A 53 12.90 13.71 7.63
CA LEU A 53 12.05 12.61 8.11
C LEU A 53 12.12 12.48 9.63
N ALA A 54 13.33 12.50 10.19
CA ALA A 54 13.55 12.45 11.63
C ALA A 54 12.84 13.61 12.36
N GLU A 55 12.86 14.82 11.79
CA GLU A 55 12.08 15.96 12.30
C GLU A 55 10.58 15.67 12.38
N GLN A 56 9.99 15.18 11.28
CA GLN A 56 8.56 14.91 11.22
C GLN A 56 8.16 13.77 12.17
N LEU A 57 9.01 12.76 12.34
CA LEU A 57 8.75 11.63 13.22
C LEU A 57 8.63 12.03 14.70
N ARG A 58 9.29 13.11 15.14
CA ARG A 58 9.15 13.61 16.52
C ARG A 58 7.77 14.18 16.83
N GLN A 59 6.98 14.51 15.80
CA GLN A 59 5.67 15.13 15.94
C GLN A 59 4.52 14.12 15.95
N VAL A 60 4.79 12.85 15.69
CA VAL A 60 3.78 11.79 15.65
C VAL A 60 3.93 10.85 16.84
N THR A 61 2.79 10.38 17.36
CA THR A 61 2.73 9.36 18.39
C THR A 61 1.67 8.33 18.02
N GLY A 62 1.90 7.07 18.38
CA GLY A 62 0.99 5.97 18.05
C GLY A 62 0.98 5.64 16.56
N ARG A 63 -0.23 5.55 15.97
CA ARG A 63 -0.42 5.09 14.59
C ARG A 63 -0.24 6.23 13.59
N PHE A 64 0.70 6.07 12.67
CA PHE A 64 0.91 6.96 11.53
C PHE A 64 1.32 6.14 10.31
N GLY A 65 1.34 6.76 9.14
CA GLY A 65 2.01 6.22 7.97
C GLY A 65 3.00 7.21 7.35
N ILE A 66 3.76 6.72 6.38
CA ILE A 66 4.76 7.50 5.65
C ILE A 66 4.50 7.32 4.16
N GLY A 67 4.55 8.41 3.40
CA GLY A 67 4.61 8.35 1.94
C GLY A 67 5.92 8.90 1.42
N LEU A 68 6.51 8.16 0.48
CA LEU A 68 7.75 8.50 -0.20
C LEU A 68 7.50 8.67 -1.71
N VAL A 69 8.35 9.46 -2.34
CA VAL A 69 8.43 9.56 -3.80
C VAL A 69 9.54 8.64 -4.29
N ASP A 70 9.25 7.77 -5.27
CA ASP A 70 10.15 6.71 -5.74
C ASP A 70 11.58 7.19 -6.04
N TRP A 71 11.74 8.22 -6.87
CA TRP A 71 13.08 8.71 -7.23
C TRP A 71 13.82 9.30 -6.04
N VAL A 72 13.12 10.00 -5.14
CA VAL A 72 13.73 10.58 -3.94
C VAL A 72 14.22 9.48 -3.01
N MET A 73 13.41 8.43 -2.81
CA MET A 73 13.78 7.27 -2.00
C MET A 73 15.02 6.55 -2.54
N ARG A 74 15.20 6.52 -3.87
CA ARG A 74 16.36 5.89 -4.51
C ARG A 74 17.61 6.78 -4.48
N ASP A 75 17.43 8.09 -4.63
CA ASP A 75 18.55 9.05 -4.70
C ASP A 75 19.07 9.40 -3.28
N GLU A 76 18.18 9.46 -2.28
CA GLU A 76 18.52 9.74 -0.89
C GLU A 76 18.81 8.45 -0.11
N VAL A 77 20.08 8.07 -0.11
CA VAL A 77 20.59 6.87 0.57
C VAL A 77 20.15 6.85 2.03
N GLY A 78 19.56 5.74 2.47
CA GLY A 78 19.12 5.53 3.85
C GLY A 78 17.72 6.05 4.17
N LEU A 79 17.07 6.82 3.26
CA LEU A 79 15.73 7.34 3.50
C LEU A 79 14.67 6.22 3.61
N LEU A 80 14.79 5.18 2.78
CA LEU A 80 13.90 4.01 2.87
C LEU A 80 14.14 3.26 4.19
N GLU A 81 15.39 3.02 4.54
CA GLU A 81 15.79 2.31 5.74
C GLU A 81 15.28 3.01 7.01
N ASP A 82 15.37 4.34 7.08
CA ASP A 82 14.82 5.12 8.20
C ASP A 82 13.29 5.06 8.24
N ALA A 83 12.63 5.11 7.07
CA ALA A 83 11.18 4.97 6.99
C ALA A 83 10.71 3.58 7.45
N LEU A 84 11.45 2.53 7.12
CA LEU A 84 11.20 1.16 7.58
C LEU A 84 11.44 1.03 9.09
N ALA A 85 12.55 1.57 9.59
CA ALA A 85 12.91 1.55 11.01
C ALA A 85 11.88 2.26 11.89
N ALA A 86 11.23 3.30 11.36
CA ALA A 86 10.13 3.99 12.03
C ALA A 86 8.86 3.14 12.22
N ARG A 87 8.74 1.99 11.52
CA ARG A 87 7.60 1.06 11.54
C ARG A 87 6.24 1.75 11.42
N PRO A 88 6.00 2.54 10.35
CA PRO A 88 4.68 3.08 10.06
C PRO A 88 3.65 1.96 9.92
N ALA A 89 2.39 2.27 10.21
CA ALA A 89 1.28 1.35 9.94
C ALA A 89 1.02 1.17 8.44
N LEU A 90 1.44 2.14 7.62
CA LEU A 90 1.33 2.13 6.17
C LEU A 90 2.52 2.85 5.55
N LEU A 91 3.24 2.19 4.65
CA LEU A 91 4.26 2.81 3.80
C LEU A 91 3.72 2.93 2.38
N SER A 92 3.69 4.15 1.84
CA SER A 92 3.17 4.44 0.50
C SER A 92 4.26 5.01 -0.41
N VAL A 93 4.83 4.22 -1.32
CA VAL A 93 5.77 4.73 -2.34
C VAL A 93 5.02 5.02 -3.63
N SER A 94 5.10 6.25 -4.12
CA SER A 94 4.36 6.71 -5.30
C SER A 94 5.27 7.11 -6.46
N PHE A 95 4.68 7.17 -7.66
CA PHE A 95 5.31 7.61 -8.91
C PHE A 95 6.43 6.71 -9.46
N GLY A 96 6.64 5.53 -8.88
CA GLY A 96 7.54 4.49 -9.37
C GLY A 96 6.80 3.34 -10.07
N THR A 97 7.54 2.53 -10.80
CA THR A 97 7.10 1.22 -11.31
C THR A 97 8.00 0.07 -10.82
N ASP A 98 8.97 0.39 -9.96
CA ASP A 98 9.77 -0.58 -9.23
C ASP A 98 9.18 -0.74 -7.81
N TRP A 99 8.88 -1.99 -7.46
CA TRP A 99 8.28 -2.36 -6.17
C TRP A 99 9.19 -3.29 -5.37
N SER A 100 10.49 -3.32 -5.68
CA SER A 100 11.51 -4.07 -4.92
C SER A 100 11.58 -3.73 -3.43
N TRP A 101 11.02 -2.59 -3.01
CA TRP A 101 10.90 -2.18 -1.62
C TRP A 101 9.77 -2.92 -0.85
N VAL A 102 8.84 -3.56 -1.55
CA VAL A 102 7.67 -4.22 -0.94
C VAL A 102 8.10 -5.35 -0.01
N ASP A 103 9.01 -6.22 -0.47
CA ASP A 103 9.52 -7.33 0.36
C ASP A 103 10.18 -6.82 1.64
N LYS A 104 11.00 -5.76 1.54
CA LYS A 104 11.63 -5.12 2.71
C LYS A 104 10.59 -4.56 3.70
N ALA A 105 9.50 -3.99 3.20
CA ALA A 105 8.41 -3.49 4.04
C ALA A 105 7.63 -4.63 4.70
N HIS A 106 7.37 -5.72 3.97
CA HIS A 106 6.73 -6.91 4.51
C HIS A 106 7.57 -7.61 5.58
N ASP A 107 8.88 -7.71 5.38
CA ASP A 107 9.83 -8.24 6.39
C ASP A 107 9.79 -7.43 7.69
N ALA A 108 9.53 -6.11 7.59
CA ALA A 108 9.33 -5.23 8.73
C ALA A 108 7.89 -5.24 9.30
N GLY A 109 6.97 -6.02 8.72
CA GLY A 109 5.56 -6.09 9.11
C GLY A 109 4.74 -4.85 8.76
N ILE A 110 5.18 -4.07 7.76
CA ILE A 110 4.56 -2.82 7.34
C ILE A 110 3.62 -3.09 6.15
N VAL A 111 2.40 -2.56 6.23
CA VAL A 111 1.47 -2.63 5.09
C VAL A 111 1.93 -1.66 4.00
N THR A 112 1.88 -2.10 2.75
CA THR A 112 2.36 -1.33 1.59
C THR A 112 1.22 -0.71 0.81
N ALA A 113 1.46 0.49 0.27
CA ALA A 113 0.57 1.12 -0.68
C ALA A 113 1.33 1.73 -1.86
N THR A 114 0.68 1.81 -3.01
CA THR A 114 1.19 2.58 -4.14
C THR A 114 0.09 3.27 -4.91
N GLN A 115 0.41 4.41 -5.49
CA GLN A 115 -0.52 5.12 -6.34
C GLN A 115 -0.48 4.56 -7.77
N VAL A 116 -1.67 4.34 -8.35
CA VAL A 116 -1.84 3.83 -9.70
C VAL A 116 -2.77 4.73 -10.50
N TYR A 117 -2.51 4.80 -11.81
CA TYR A 117 -3.18 5.74 -12.72
C TYR A 117 -4.12 5.04 -13.71
N ASP A 118 -3.97 3.72 -13.86
CA ASP A 118 -4.80 2.91 -14.74
C ASP A 118 -4.91 1.46 -14.21
N GLY A 119 -5.74 0.64 -14.88
CA GLY A 119 -5.98 -0.73 -14.46
C GLY A 119 -4.79 -1.66 -14.68
N ALA A 120 -3.91 -1.34 -15.62
CA ALA A 120 -2.71 -2.14 -15.90
C ALA A 120 -1.65 -1.94 -14.81
N GLY A 121 -1.42 -0.70 -14.39
CA GLY A 121 -0.58 -0.36 -13.25
C GLY A 121 -1.09 -0.97 -11.96
N ALA A 122 -2.41 -0.98 -11.74
CA ALA A 122 -3.01 -1.66 -10.60
C ALA A 122 -2.75 -3.16 -10.57
N ARG A 123 -2.91 -3.85 -11.72
CA ARG A 123 -2.60 -5.28 -11.81
C ARG A 123 -1.13 -5.55 -11.52
N ARG A 124 -0.21 -4.81 -12.13
CA ARG A 124 1.23 -4.96 -11.89
C ARG A 124 1.62 -4.71 -10.43
N ALA A 125 1.04 -3.70 -9.78
CA ALA A 125 1.28 -3.42 -8.37
C ALA A 125 0.83 -4.59 -7.47
N VAL A 126 -0.36 -5.15 -7.74
CA VAL A 126 -0.87 -6.33 -7.00
C VAL A 126 0.00 -7.56 -7.27
N ASP A 127 0.41 -7.79 -8.51
CA ASP A 127 1.27 -8.91 -8.89
C ASP A 127 2.65 -8.81 -8.22
N ALA A 128 3.13 -7.58 -7.97
CA ALA A 128 4.35 -7.29 -7.21
C ALA A 128 4.16 -7.33 -5.68
N GLY A 129 2.98 -7.70 -5.18
CA GLY A 129 2.73 -7.88 -3.75
C GLY A 129 2.27 -6.63 -2.99
N VAL A 130 1.97 -5.50 -3.66
CA VAL A 130 1.46 -4.32 -2.97
C VAL A 130 0.10 -4.59 -2.33
N ASP A 131 -0.05 -4.30 -1.04
CA ASP A 131 -1.27 -4.60 -0.28
C ASP A 131 -2.45 -3.69 -0.65
N ILE A 132 -2.16 -2.41 -0.90
CA ILE A 132 -3.17 -1.37 -1.15
C ILE A 132 -2.81 -0.57 -2.41
N VAL A 133 -3.74 -0.53 -3.36
CA VAL A 133 -3.65 0.36 -4.54
C VAL A 133 -4.45 1.63 -4.32
N VAL A 134 -3.80 2.78 -4.49
CA VAL A 134 -4.43 4.11 -4.43
C VAL A 134 -4.74 4.58 -5.84
N ALA A 135 -6.02 4.49 -6.19
CA ALA A 135 -6.56 4.98 -7.44
C ALA A 135 -6.47 6.51 -7.55
N ARG A 136 -5.59 7.04 -8.40
CA ARG A 136 -5.52 8.49 -8.65
C ARG A 136 -6.17 8.83 -9.98
N GLY A 137 -7.20 9.67 -9.94
CA GLY A 137 -7.74 10.30 -11.14
C GLY A 137 -7.00 11.56 -11.53
N ALA A 138 -7.31 12.03 -12.74
CA ALA A 138 -6.89 13.32 -13.28
C ALA A 138 -7.12 14.53 -12.35
N GLU A 139 -8.13 14.46 -11.49
CA GLU A 139 -8.51 15.53 -10.58
C GLU A 139 -7.57 15.64 -9.36
N GLY A 140 -6.73 14.63 -9.13
CA GLY A 140 -5.74 14.64 -8.05
C GLY A 140 -4.65 15.68 -8.30
N ALA A 141 -4.25 16.42 -7.26
CA ALA A 141 -3.13 17.35 -7.32
C ALA A 141 -1.80 16.63 -7.67
N ALA A 142 -0.85 17.33 -8.29
CA ALA A 142 0.45 16.89 -8.83
C ALA A 142 0.44 16.21 -10.22
N THR A 143 1.33 16.68 -11.10
CA THR A 143 1.46 16.24 -12.50
C THR A 143 2.06 14.83 -12.58
N ALA A 144 1.30 13.85 -13.09
CA ALA A 144 1.85 12.55 -13.48
C ALA A 144 2.43 12.64 -14.90
N ARG A 145 3.63 12.05 -15.11
CA ARG A 145 4.32 11.96 -16.41
C ARG A 145 3.64 11.02 -17.43
N TYR A 146 2.60 10.29 -17.03
CA TYR A 146 1.94 9.26 -17.82
C TYR A 146 0.43 9.54 -17.88
N GLY A 147 -0.15 9.42 -19.08
CA GLY A 147 -1.49 9.90 -19.47
C GLY A 147 -2.65 9.49 -18.55
N TRP A 148 -3.70 10.34 -18.53
CA TRP A 148 -4.69 10.36 -17.46
C TRP A 148 -6.04 9.75 -17.86
N ALA A 149 -6.66 9.02 -16.93
CA ALA A 149 -8.10 8.75 -16.93
C ALA A 149 -8.78 9.52 -15.79
N ARG A 150 -10.00 10.06 -16.01
CA ARG A 150 -10.82 10.63 -14.91
C ARG A 150 -11.23 9.52 -13.95
N CYS A 151 -11.25 9.80 -12.64
CA CYS A 151 -11.66 8.86 -11.59
C CYS A 151 -12.98 8.14 -11.93
N ARG A 152 -13.95 8.88 -12.49
CA ARG A 152 -15.31 8.42 -12.78
C ARG A 152 -15.38 7.35 -13.89
N CYS A 153 -14.47 7.39 -14.87
CA CYS A 153 -14.46 6.40 -15.96
C CYS A 153 -13.69 5.12 -15.56
N TRP A 154 -12.80 5.24 -14.59
CA TRP A 154 -11.91 4.15 -14.21
C TRP A 154 -12.56 3.16 -13.23
N MET A 155 -13.18 3.63 -12.14
CA MET A 155 -13.79 2.75 -11.12
C MET A 155 -14.90 1.81 -11.65
N PRO A 156 -15.78 2.19 -12.60
CA PRO A 156 -16.82 1.28 -13.10
C PRO A 156 -16.28 0.08 -13.88
N SER A 157 -15.08 0.20 -14.47
CA SER A 157 -14.42 -0.91 -15.18
C SER A 157 -13.82 -1.96 -14.22
N TRP A 158 -13.72 -1.62 -12.93
CA TRP A 158 -13.38 -2.51 -11.85
C TRP A 158 -14.64 -3.23 -11.34
N LYS A 159 -15.18 -4.16 -12.14
CA LYS A 159 -15.99 -5.25 -11.54
C LYS A 159 -15.12 -5.93 -10.47
N PRO A 160 -15.70 -6.42 -9.36
CA PRO A 160 -14.94 -6.72 -8.16
C PRO A 160 -13.90 -7.77 -8.48
N CYS A 161 -12.67 -7.33 -8.75
CA CYS A 161 -11.49 -8.11 -8.45
C CYS A 161 -11.71 -8.45 -6.99
N ARG A 162 -12.05 -9.72 -6.72
CA ARG A 162 -11.85 -10.29 -5.39
C ARG A 162 -10.36 -10.08 -5.14
N CYS A 163 -10.00 -8.93 -4.56
CA CYS A 163 -8.79 -8.82 -3.78
C CYS A 163 -8.81 -10.06 -2.93
N ARG A 164 -7.75 -10.84 -3.04
CA ARG A 164 -7.60 -12.11 -2.36
C ARG A 164 -7.58 -11.79 -0.87
N CYS A 165 -8.76 -11.59 -0.27
CA CYS A 165 -8.96 -11.73 1.15
C CYS A 165 -8.45 -13.12 1.43
N TRP A 166 -7.32 -13.18 2.10
CA TRP A 166 -6.78 -14.38 2.70
C TRP A 166 -7.95 -15.24 3.20
N PRO A 167 -8.16 -16.45 2.66
CA PRO A 167 -9.19 -17.29 3.22
C PRO A 167 -8.72 -17.72 4.60
N ALA A 168 -9.50 -17.35 5.62
CA ALA A 168 -9.67 -18.24 6.76
C ALA A 168 -9.96 -19.64 6.18
N VAL A 169 -9.20 -20.64 6.67
CA VAL A 169 -9.33 -22.04 6.31
C VAL A 169 -10.79 -22.48 6.35
N ALA A 170 -11.36 -22.81 5.19
CA ALA A 170 -12.47 -23.75 5.03
C ALA A 170 -12.74 -24.05 3.53
N SER A 171 -12.62 -25.32 3.15
CA SER A 171 -13.30 -25.96 2.01
C SER A 171 -14.32 -26.97 2.58
N PRO A 172 -15.32 -27.56 1.85
CA PRO A 172 -15.44 -27.73 0.38
C PRO A 172 -16.85 -27.56 -0.29
N ARG A 173 -16.85 -27.16 -1.60
CA ARG A 173 -17.68 -27.54 -2.81
C ARG A 173 -19.26 -27.60 -2.76
N PRO A 174 -20.02 -27.65 -3.91
CA PRO A 174 -19.70 -27.64 -5.37
C PRO A 174 -20.58 -26.72 -6.29
N ALA A 175 -20.40 -26.86 -7.63
CA ALA A 175 -21.17 -26.39 -8.82
C ALA A 175 -20.75 -25.03 -9.47
N ALA A 176 -20.72 -24.78 -10.79
CA ALA A 176 -20.56 -25.54 -12.04
C ALA A 176 -20.56 -24.51 -13.23
N TRP A 177 -19.42 -24.36 -13.95
CA TRP A 177 -19.19 -23.93 -15.37
C TRP A 177 -19.61 -22.51 -15.90
N PRO A 178 -19.07 -21.99 -17.05
CA PRO A 178 -18.07 -22.53 -17.99
C PRO A 178 -16.84 -21.64 -18.36
N ARG A 179 -15.71 -22.33 -18.58
CA ARG A 179 -14.62 -22.19 -19.58
C ARG A 179 -13.98 -20.81 -19.87
N CYS A 180 -12.84 -20.55 -19.22
CA CYS A 180 -11.72 -19.75 -19.75
C CYS A 180 -10.55 -20.69 -20.13
N TRP A 181 -9.72 -20.20 -21.04
CA TRP A 181 -8.65 -20.83 -21.85
C TRP A 181 -7.65 -21.77 -21.12
N PRO A 182 -6.95 -22.68 -21.84
CA PRO A 182 -6.12 -23.71 -21.23
C PRO A 182 -4.85 -23.13 -20.56
N PRO A 183 -4.37 -23.71 -19.45
CA PRO A 183 -3.12 -23.33 -18.83
C PRO A 183 -1.91 -23.96 -19.54
N VAL A 184 -0.82 -23.19 -19.62
CA VAL A 184 0.53 -23.68 -19.95
C VAL A 184 1.00 -24.58 -18.80
N PRO A 185 1.59 -25.78 -19.06
CA PRO A 185 1.94 -26.72 -18.01
C PRO A 185 3.14 -26.25 -17.18
N ALA A 186 3.00 -26.32 -15.85
CA ALA A 186 4.09 -26.17 -14.90
C ALA A 186 4.91 -27.46 -14.81
N GLY A 187 6.24 -27.35 -14.89
CA GLY A 187 7.17 -28.46 -14.65
C GLY A 187 7.20 -28.89 -13.18
N PRO A 188 7.60 -30.14 -12.86
CA PRO A 188 7.47 -30.71 -11.53
C PRO A 188 8.68 -30.39 -10.64
N GLY A 189 8.38 -30.03 -9.39
CA GLY A 189 9.33 -30.05 -8.29
C GLY A 189 9.40 -28.71 -7.57
N TRP A 190 8.76 -28.65 -6.41
CA TRP A 190 9.26 -28.05 -5.17
C TRP A 190 8.12 -28.08 -4.14
N ALA A 191 8.26 -28.94 -3.13
CA ALA A 191 7.39 -29.01 -1.97
C ALA A 191 8.19 -28.55 -0.75
N PRO A 192 7.71 -27.60 0.08
CA PRO A 192 8.31 -27.37 1.38
C PRO A 192 7.67 -28.30 2.42
N ALA A 193 8.50 -29.19 2.96
CA ALA A 193 8.22 -29.96 4.15
C ALA A 193 8.44 -29.10 5.40
N TRP A 194 7.41 -28.95 6.24
CA TRP A 194 7.59 -28.64 7.67
C TRP A 194 6.52 -29.37 8.48
N ARG A 195 6.94 -30.48 9.11
CA ARG A 195 6.18 -31.20 10.13
C ARG A 195 6.19 -30.37 11.42
N ARG A 196 5.03 -30.18 12.04
CA ARG A 196 4.93 -29.68 13.42
C ARG A 196 5.30 -30.79 14.41
N ALA A 197 6.20 -30.50 15.35
CA ALA A 197 6.39 -31.30 16.55
C ALA A 197 5.20 -31.12 17.53
N PRO A 198 4.80 -32.16 18.29
CA PRO A 198 3.63 -32.11 19.16
C PRO A 198 3.92 -31.41 20.50
N ARG A 199 2.90 -30.71 21.01
CA ARG A 199 2.88 -30.00 22.29
C ARG A 199 2.79 -30.96 23.49
N ARG A 200 3.47 -30.61 24.57
CA ARG A 200 2.98 -30.76 25.96
C ARG A 200 3.04 -29.41 26.63
#